data_AF-A0A963H9W7-F1
#
_entry.id   AF-A0A963H9W7-F1
#
_cell.length_a   1.000
_cell.length_b   1.000
_cell.length_c   1.000
_cell.angle_alpha   90.00
_cell.angle_beta   90.00
_cell.angle_gamma   90.00
#
_symmetry.space_group_name_H-M   'P 1'
#
loop_
_entity.id
_entity.type
_entity.pdbx_description
1 polymer ?
#
loop_
_entity_poly.entity_id
_entity_poly.type
_entity_poly.pdbx_seq_one_letter_code
_entity_poly.pdbx_strand_id
1 'polypeptide(L)' 'MLWFIPGLIALIGGAELLVRGASRLALSFGISPLVVGLTVVAFGTSSPELAVSVQSAWSGRVDIALGNVVGSN' A
#
# COMPACT_ATOMS: atom_id res chain seq x y z
N MET A 1 -17.04 -7.98 -12.17
CA MET A 1 -15.99 -7.55 -13.11
C MET A 1 -15.98 -6.04 -13.36
N LEU A 2 -17.14 -5.38 -13.53
CA LEU A 2 -17.22 -3.93 -13.79
C LEU A 2 -16.39 -3.07 -12.80
N TRP A 3 -16.37 -3.44 -11.52
CA TRP A 3 -15.66 -2.72 -10.46
C TRP A 3 -14.19 -3.10 -10.28
N PHE A 4 -13.74 -4.19 -10.90
CA PHE A 4 -12.40 -4.75 -10.63
C PHE A 4 -11.30 -3.83 -11.17
N ILE A 5 -11.36 -3.48 -12.45
CA ILE A 5 -10.39 -2.60 -13.11
C ILE A 5 -10.33 -1.21 -12.45
N PRO A 6 -11.45 -0.48 -12.27
CA PRO A 6 -11.41 0.85 -11.65
C PRO A 6 -10.99 0.78 -10.17
N GLY A 7 -11.38 -0.27 -9.44
CA GLY A 7 -10.94 -0.48 -8.05
C GLY A 7 -9.44 -0.71 -7.96
N LEU A 8 -8.87 -1.51 -8.86
CA LEU A 8 -7.42 -1.75 -8.92
C LEU A 8 -6.65 -0.48 -9.26
N ILE A 9 -7.14 0.30 -10.24
CA ILE A 9 -6.53 1.60 -10.59
C ILE A 9 -6.58 2.56 -9.41
N ALA A 10 -7.71 2.65 -8.72
CA ALA A 10 -7.85 3.52 -7.55
C ALA A 10 -6.92 3.10 -6.41
N LEU A 11 -6.77 1.79 -6.19
CA LEU A 11 -5.89 1.26 -5.15
C LEU A 11 -4.41 1.58 -5.44
N ILE A 12 -3.94 1.28 -6.65
CA ILE A 12 -2.55 1.53 -7.06
C ILE A 12 -2.27 3.04 -7.12
N GLY A 13 -3.17 3.81 -7.73
CA GLY A 13 -3.03 5.26 -7.85
C GLY A 13 -3.07 5.96 -6.49
N GLY A 14 -3.91 5.49 -5.57
CA GLY A 14 -3.97 5.97 -4.20
C GLY A 14 -2.67 5.69 -3.43
N ALA A 15 -2.11 4.49 -3.56
CA ALA A 15 -0.83 4.14 -2.96
C ALA A 15 0.32 5.00 -3.50
N GLU A 16 0.39 5.20 -4.82
CA GLU A 16 1.40 6.06 -5.44
C GLU A 16 1.29 7.52 -4.96
N LEU A 17 0.07 8.05 -4.88
CA LEU A 17 -0.18 9.41 -4.41
C LEU A 17 0.20 9.57 -2.93
N LEU A 18 -0.12 8.57 -2.10
CA LEU A 18 0.26 8.51 -0.69
C LEU A 18 1.79 8.54 -0.54
N VAL A 19 2.52 7.67 -1.25
CA VAL A 19 3.98 7.61 -1.21
C VAL A 19 4.60 8.94 -1.60
N ARG A 20 4.16 9.51 -2.72
CA ARG A 20 4.71 10.78 -3.23
C ARG A 20 4.42 11.94 -2.28
N GLY A 21 3.20 12.03 -1.77
CA GLY A 21 2.79 13.08 -0.82
C GLY A 21 3.57 12.98 0.49
N ALA A 22 3.60 11.80 1.10
CA ALA A 22 4.31 11.55 2.35
C ALA A 22 5.82 11.74 2.20
N SER A 23 6.42 11.28 1.10
CA SER A 23 7.86 11.45 0.85
C SER A 23 8.24 12.92 0.68
N ARG A 24 7.45 13.70 -0.08
CA ARG A 24 7.67 15.15 -0.23
C ARG A 24 7.57 15.87 1.10
N LEU A 25 6.58 15.52 1.92
CA LEU A 25 6.39 16.10 3.24
C LEU A 25 7.59 15.79 4.17
N ALA A 26 8.01 14.53 4.22
CA ALA A 26 9.16 14.11 5.03
C ALA A 26 10.46 14.81 4.61
N LEU A 27 10.72 14.91 3.30
CA LEU A 27 11.88 15.64 2.77
C LEU A 27 11.82 17.13 3.11
N SER A 28 10.63 17.75 3.09
CA SER A 28 10.46 19.16 3.48
C SER A 28 10.73 19.42 4.96
N PHE A 29 10.62 18.39 5.81
CA PHE A 29 11.00 18.44 7.22
C PHE A 29 12.48 18.09 7.46
N GLY A 30 13.29 17.93 6.41
CA GLY A 30 14.72 17.63 6.52
C GLY A 30 15.04 16.18 6.88
N ILE A 31 14.06 15.26 6.77
CA ILE A 31 14.30 13.83 6.95
C ILE A 31 15.16 13.32 5.80
N SER A 32 16.20 12.53 6.10
CA SER A 32 17.13 12.05 5.09
C SER A 32 16.44 11.11 4.08
N PRO A 33 16.84 11.13 2.79
CA PRO A 33 16.27 10.25 1.77
C PRO A 33 16.35 8.76 2.14
N LEU A 34 17.40 8.36 2.86
CA LEU A 34 17.58 6.99 3.34
C LEU A 34 16.49 6.59 4.33
N VAL A 35 16.16 7.47 5.29
CA VAL A 35 15.08 7.21 6.26
C VAL A 35 13.73 7.18 5.54
N VAL A 36 13.48 8.09 4.59
CA VAL A 36 12.26 8.09 3.78
C VAL A 36 12.13 6.80 2.97
N GLY A 37 13.20 6.32 2.35
CA GLY A 37 13.22 5.07 1.60
C GLY A 37 12.94 3.84 2.46
N LEU A 38 13.60 3.74 3.62
CA LEU A 38 13.43 2.62 4.56
C LEU A 38 12.10 2.62 5.32
N THR A 39 11.34 3.73 5.27
CA THR A 39 10.08 3.86 6.00
C THR A 39 8.92 4.12 5.03
N VAL A 40 8.75 5.36 4.57
CA VAL A 40 7.62 5.80 3.75
C VAL A 40 7.49 4.98 2.47
N VAL A 41 8.59 4.80 1.74
CA VAL A 41 8.56 4.06 0.47
C VAL A 41 8.28 2.58 0.72
N ALA A 42 9.01 1.95 1.64
CA ALA A 42 8.82 0.54 2.00
C ALA A 42 7.39 0.21 2.48
N PHE A 43 6.78 1.08 3.28
CA PHE A 43 5.37 0.94 3.69
C PHE A 43 4.40 1.19 2.54
N GLY A 44 4.69 2.19 1.71
CA GLY A 44 3.83 2.59 0.63
C GLY A 44 3.72 1.56 -0.49
N THR A 45 4.81 0.87 -0.83
CA THR A 45 4.77 -0.23 -1.81
C THR A 45 3.96 -1.43 -1.33
N SER A 46 3.79 -1.59 -0.02
CA SER A 46 2.99 -2.65 0.60
C SER A 46 1.55 -2.22 0.91
N SER A 47 1.17 -0.97 0.57
CA SER A 47 -0.14 -0.40 0.92
C SER A 47 -1.31 -1.05 0.17
N PRO A 48 -1.20 -1.39 -1.13
CA PRO A 48 -2.23 -2.16 -1.83
C PRO A 48 -2.48 -3.52 -1.17
N GLU A 49 -1.42 -4.24 -0.82
CA GLU A 49 -1.45 -5.55 -0.19
C GLU A 49 -2.10 -5.45 1.19
N LEU A 50 -1.70 -4.46 2.00
CA LEU A 50 -2.32 -4.22 3.30
C LEU A 50 -3.82 -3.96 3.18
N ALA A 51 -4.25 -3.14 2.21
CA ALA A 51 -5.67 -2.87 1.99
C ALA A 51 -6.44 -4.15 1.60
N VAL A 52 -5.87 -4.99 0.73
CA VAL A 52 -6.47 -6.27 0.32
C VAL A 52 -6.53 -7.25 1.50
N SER A 53 -5.46 -7.39 2.27
CA SER A 53 -5.40 -8.26 3.46
C SER A 53 -6.37 -7.83 4.56
N VAL A 54 -6.46 -6.54 4.84
CA VAL A 54 -7.41 -6.00 5.83
C VAL A 54 -8.85 -6.22 5.37
N GLN A 55 -9.16 -5.90 4.12
CA GLN A 55 -10.52 -6.06 3.59
C GLN A 55 -10.95 -7.53 3.55
N SER A 56 -10.05 -8.45 3.16
CA SER A 56 -10.34 -9.89 3.11
C SER A 56 -10.53 -10.48 4.50
N ALA A 57 -9.68 -10.11 5.47
CA ALA A 57 -9.85 -10.50 6.87
C ALA A 57 -11.19 -9.98 7.44
N TRP A 58 -11.51 -8.70 7.20
CA TRP A 58 -12.79 -8.11 7.63
C TRP A 58 -14.01 -8.79 6.99
N SER A 59 -13.87 -9.26 5.75
CA SER A 59 -14.93 -9.97 5.02
C SER A 59 -15.04 -11.46 5.40
N GLY A 60 -14.28 -11.94 6.40
CA GLY A 60 -14.26 -13.36 6.81
C GLY A 60 -13.51 -14.29 5.87
N ARG A 61 -12.75 -13.75 4.90
CA ARG A 61 -11.98 -14.49 3.88
C ARG A 61 -10.50 -14.55 4.27
N VAL A 62 -10.22 -15.23 5.37
CA VAL A 62 -8.89 -15.28 6.00
C VAL A 62 -7.87 -16.00 5.12
N ASP A 63 -8.31 -16.96 4.31
CA ASP A 63 -7.53 -17.65 3.29
C ASP A 63 -6.94 -16.68 2.25
N ILE A 64 -7.72 -15.71 1.78
CA ILE A 64 -7.27 -14.67 0.85
C ILE A 64 -6.27 -13.74 1.55
N ALA A 65 -6.54 -13.36 2.80
CA ALA A 65 -5.65 -12.50 3.57
C ALA A 65 -4.27 -13.15 3.77
N LEU A 66 -4.25 -14.44 4.13
CA LEU A 66 -3.04 -15.24 4.27
C LEU A 66 -2.30 -15.43 2.95
N GLY A 67 -3.03 -15.78 1.89
CA GLY A 67 -2.46 -15.93 0.54
C GLY A 67 -1.80 -14.64 0.04
N ASN A 68 -2.39 -13.49 0.35
CA ASN A 68 -1.83 -12.19 0.01
C ASN A 68 -0.55 -11.89 0.82
N VAL A 69 -0.54 -12.10 2.14
CA VAL A 69 0.65 -11.84 2.97
C VAL A 69 1.82 -12.76 2.61
N VAL A 70 1.56 -14.05 2.42
CA VAL A 70 2.61 -15.05 2.14
C VAL A 70 3.07 -14.97 0.68
N GLY A 71 2.16 -14.68 -0.26
CA GLY A 71 2.49 -14.62 -1.68
C GLY A 71 3.20 -13.35 -2.12
N SER A 72 3.16 -12.28 -1.32
CA SER A 72 3.78 -10.99 -1.62
C SER A 72 5.23 -10.85 -1.11
N ASN A 73 5.83 -11.91 -0.56
CA ASN A 73 7.22 -11.96 -0.09
C ASN A 73 8.00 -13.05 -0.85
#